data_AF-A0A4C1XEE9-F1
#
_entry.id   AF-A0A4C1XEE9-F1
#
_cell.length_a   1.000
_cell.length_b   1.000
_cell.length_c   1.000
_cell.angle_alpha   90.00
_cell.angle_beta   90.00
_cell.angle_gamma   90.00
#
_symmetry.space_group_name_H-M   'P 1'
#
loop_
_entity.id
_entity.type
_entity.pdbx_description
1 polymer ?
#
loop_
_entity_poly.entity_id
_entity_poly.type
_entity_poly.pdbx_seq_one_letter_code
_entity_poly.pdbx_strand_id
1 'polypeptide(L)'
;MVRCMAEDLITSNKDKKSAIGTEKTYVKGSGLFIRNCVIEALWADVANRIKFLEGANITTARKQVSELSEQFQAALIGYDEGLEDDRALAGAVWRRFYAMSPTVTAMQVESIVSYTRHQMSVLEKISKDELMSQPSISWLSISDHLVTKTTL
;
A
#
# COMPACT_ATOMS: atom_id res chain seq x y z
N MET A 1 -4.11 -1.84 -18.47
CA MET A 1 -3.20 -0.74 -18.91
C MET A 1 -2.03 -0.74 -17.94
N VAL A 2 -0.99 -1.49 -18.27
CA VAL A 2 0.27 -1.58 -17.50
C VAL A 2 1.16 -0.45 -18.03
N ARG A 3 1.14 0.73 -17.39
CA ARG A 3 1.94 1.89 -17.85
C ARG A 3 3.39 1.78 -17.41
N CYS A 4 3.65 1.20 -16.24
CA CYS A 4 5.01 0.90 -15.77
C CYS A 4 5.86 0.01 -16.70
N MET A 5 5.28 -0.71 -17.67
CA MET A 5 6.06 -1.44 -18.68
C MET A 5 6.14 -0.75 -20.04
N ALA A 6 5.29 0.25 -20.31
CA ALA A 6 5.16 0.86 -21.62
C ALA A 6 5.98 2.14 -21.80
N GLU A 7 6.42 2.79 -20.71
CA GLU A 7 7.09 4.10 -20.79
C GLU A 7 8.60 4.01 -21.12
N ASP A 8 9.19 2.81 -21.20
CA ASP A 8 10.64 2.63 -21.40
C ASP A 8 11.08 2.33 -22.85
N LEU A 9 10.22 2.50 -23.87
CA LEU A 9 10.63 2.30 -25.28
C LEU A 9 10.89 3.59 -26.08
N ILE A 10 10.64 4.79 -25.53
CA ILE A 10 10.62 6.01 -26.37
C ILE A 10 11.77 7.00 -26.15
N THR A 11 12.56 6.94 -25.08
CA THR A 11 13.59 7.98 -24.86
C THR A 11 15.02 7.47 -24.94
N SER A 12 15.36 6.92 -26.11
CA SER A 12 16.73 6.95 -26.62
C SER A 12 16.72 7.63 -28.00
N ASN A 13 16.53 8.95 -28.03
CA ASN A 13 17.23 9.86 -28.95
C ASN A 13 16.73 11.32 -28.87
N LYS A 14 17.71 12.21 -28.67
CA LYS A 14 17.80 13.62 -29.10
C LYS A 14 17.04 14.72 -28.33
N ASP A 15 17.86 15.55 -27.70
CA ASP A 15 17.87 17.01 -27.78
C ASP A 15 16.53 17.75 -27.76
N LYS A 16 16.19 18.35 -26.61
CA LYS A 16 15.66 19.72 -26.53
C LYS A 16 15.68 20.25 -25.09
N LYS A 17 16.40 21.36 -24.91
CA LYS A 17 16.34 22.24 -23.75
C LYS A 17 14.91 22.71 -23.49
N SER A 18 14.40 22.54 -22.28
CA SER A 18 13.39 23.43 -21.70
C SER A 18 13.65 23.59 -20.20
N ALA A 19 13.58 24.84 -19.75
CA ALA A 19 13.86 25.28 -18.40
C ALA A 19 12.70 25.00 -17.44
N ILE A 20 13.05 24.87 -16.15
CA ILE A 20 12.19 24.90 -14.95
C ILE A 20 11.10 23.81 -14.89
N GLY A 21 11.35 22.85 -14.01
CA GLY A 21 10.53 21.66 -13.81
C GLY A 21 11.44 20.46 -13.97
N THR A 22 11.98 19.95 -12.86
CA THR A 22 12.77 18.71 -12.84
C THR A 22 11.98 17.60 -13.54
N GLU A 23 12.40 17.27 -14.76
CA GLU A 23 11.92 16.11 -15.51
C GLU A 23 12.27 14.87 -14.68
N LYS A 24 11.25 14.24 -14.07
CA LYS A 24 11.46 13.04 -13.26
C LYS A 24 11.80 11.88 -14.19
N THR A 25 13.08 11.68 -14.47
CA THR A 25 13.57 10.50 -15.18
C THR A 25 13.36 9.28 -14.29
N TYR A 26 12.47 8.37 -14.67
CA TYR A 26 12.27 7.12 -13.93
C TYR A 26 13.40 6.15 -14.28
N VAL A 27 14.23 5.82 -13.30
CA VAL A 27 15.22 4.75 -13.46
C VAL A 27 14.54 3.42 -13.15
N LYS A 28 14.31 2.62 -14.18
CA LYS A 28 13.95 1.20 -14.06
C LYS A 28 14.98 0.52 -13.17
N GLY A 29 14.58 0.01 -12.00
CA GLY A 29 15.54 -0.45 -11.00
C GLY A 29 15.53 0.28 -9.65
N SER A 30 14.75 1.36 -9.51
CA SER A 30 14.69 2.14 -8.28
C SER A 30 13.51 1.73 -7.38
N GLY A 31 13.62 1.98 -6.07
CA GLY A 31 12.49 1.78 -5.14
C GLY A 31 11.25 2.60 -5.51
N LEU A 32 11.45 3.78 -6.14
CA LEU A 32 10.37 4.60 -6.70
C LEU A 32 9.61 3.88 -7.82
N PHE A 33 10.32 3.17 -8.69
CA PHE A 33 9.72 2.38 -9.76
C PHE A 33 8.84 1.26 -9.20
N ILE A 34 9.37 0.45 -8.26
CA ILE A 34 8.60 -0.63 -7.63
C ILE A 34 7.37 -0.07 -6.92
N ARG A 35 7.52 1.00 -6.13
CA ARG A 35 6.40 1.65 -5.46
C ARG A 35 5.31 2.04 -6.46
N ASN A 36 5.67 2.66 -7.57
CA ASN A 36 4.70 3.04 -8.60
C ASN A 36 4.00 1.82 -9.20
N CYS A 37 4.73 0.74 -9.49
CA CYS A 37 4.14 -0.52 -9.97
C CYS A 37 3.07 -1.06 -9.00
N VAL A 38 3.36 -1.06 -7.69
CA VAL A 38 2.41 -1.54 -6.67
C VAL A 38 1.16 -0.66 -6.61
N ILE A 39 1.33 0.66 -6.63
CA ILE A 39 0.21 1.62 -6.62
C ILE A 39 -0.64 1.50 -7.91
N GLU A 40 0.00 1.36 -9.07
CA GLU A 40 -0.72 1.15 -10.34
C GLU A 40 -1.51 -0.17 -10.32
N ALA A 41 -0.90 -1.25 -9.85
CA ALA A 41 -1.57 -2.55 -9.74
C ALA A 41 -2.79 -2.48 -8.80
N LEU A 42 -2.66 -1.78 -7.65
CA LEU A 42 -3.76 -1.53 -6.72
C LEU A 42 -4.93 -0.81 -7.42
N TRP A 43 -4.66 0.32 -8.09
CA TRP A 43 -5.73 1.09 -8.74
C TRP A 43 -6.32 0.39 -9.96
N ALA A 44 -5.53 -0.43 -10.66
CA ALA A 44 -6.04 -1.30 -11.72
C ALA A 44 -7.02 -2.35 -11.18
N ASP A 45 -6.74 -2.95 -10.02
CA ASP A 45 -7.64 -3.89 -9.35
C ASP A 45 -8.94 -3.19 -8.91
N VAL A 46 -8.83 -2.01 -8.28
CA VAL A 46 -10.00 -1.19 -7.91
C VAL A 46 -10.87 -0.88 -9.14
N ALA A 47 -10.26 -0.44 -10.25
CA ALA A 47 -10.97 -0.14 -11.49
C ALA A 47 -11.69 -1.37 -12.08
N ASN A 48 -11.16 -2.58 -11.86
CA ASN A 48 -11.83 -3.82 -12.27
C ASN A 48 -12.97 -4.17 -11.33
N ARG A 49 -12.77 -4.06 -10.00
CA ARG A 49 -13.80 -4.37 -9.00
C ARG A 49 -15.06 -3.51 -9.12
N ILE A 50 -14.90 -2.23 -9.47
CA ILE A 50 -16.03 -1.32 -9.66
C ILE A 50 -16.99 -1.79 -10.75
N LYS A 51 -16.50 -2.51 -11.78
CA LYS A 51 -17.34 -3.03 -12.85
C LYS A 51 -18.32 -4.10 -12.37
N PHE A 52 -18.01 -4.77 -11.26
CA PHE A 52 -18.86 -5.80 -10.65
C PHE A 52 -19.90 -5.22 -9.68
N LEU A 53 -19.86 -3.92 -9.40
CA LEU A 53 -20.92 -3.23 -8.67
C LEU A 53 -22.09 -2.99 -9.64
N GLU A 54 -22.75 -4.08 -10.05
CA GLU A 54 -23.92 -4.02 -10.94
C GLU A 54 -24.97 -3.07 -10.36
N GLY A 55 -25.44 -2.12 -11.19
CA GLY A 55 -26.47 -1.15 -10.80
C GLY A 55 -25.98 0.10 -10.07
N ALA A 56 -24.69 0.24 -9.77
CA ALA A 56 -24.16 1.50 -9.21
C ALA A 56 -24.15 2.60 -10.29
N ASN A 57 -24.78 3.74 -10.00
CA ASN A 57 -24.68 4.93 -10.85
C ASN A 57 -23.20 5.34 -10.98
N ILE A 58 -22.74 5.63 -12.20
CA ILE A 58 -21.36 6.08 -12.50
C ILE A 58 -20.91 7.20 -11.57
N THR A 59 -21.81 8.12 -11.22
CA THR A 59 -21.54 9.22 -10.29
C THR A 59 -21.24 8.71 -8.88
N THR A 60 -21.97 7.70 -8.42
CA THR A 60 -21.74 7.08 -7.10
C THR A 60 -20.42 6.31 -7.10
N ALA A 61 -20.13 5.54 -8.15
CA ALA A 61 -18.87 4.83 -8.29
C ALA A 61 -17.66 5.78 -8.26
N ARG A 62 -17.74 6.92 -8.98
CA ARG A 62 -16.69 7.95 -8.95
C ARG A 62 -16.49 8.54 -7.56
N LYS A 63 -17.59 8.82 -6.85
CA LYS A 63 -17.53 9.32 -5.47
C LYS A 63 -16.83 8.32 -4.54
N GLN A 64 -17.21 7.03 -4.63
CA GLN A 64 -16.61 5.97 -3.82
C GLN A 64 -15.11 5.80 -4.10
N VAL A 65 -14.68 5.94 -5.36
CA VAL A 65 -13.24 5.92 -5.71
C VAL A 65 -12.50 7.11 -5.12
N SER A 66 -13.09 8.31 -5.19
CA SER A 66 -12.49 9.51 -4.57
C SER A 66 -12.31 9.32 -3.07
N GLU A 67 -13.36 8.85 -2.40
CA GLU A 67 -13.33 8.56 -0.96
C GLU A 67 -12.29 7.49 -0.62
N LEU A 68 -12.20 6.42 -1.41
CA LEU A 68 -11.17 5.39 -1.23
C LEU A 68 -9.76 5.95 -1.40
N SER A 69 -9.54 6.87 -2.35
CA SER A 69 -8.25 7.54 -2.54
C SER A 69 -7.87 8.41 -1.36
N GLU A 70 -8.81 9.19 -0.82
CA GLU A 70 -8.58 10.00 0.37
C GLU A 70 -8.27 9.14 1.60
N GLN A 71 -9.03 8.04 1.78
CA GLN A 71 -8.79 7.08 2.85
C GLN A 71 -7.43 6.39 2.71
N PHE A 72 -7.03 6.02 1.50
CA PHE A 72 -5.72 5.42 1.22
C PHE A 72 -4.58 6.39 1.57
N GLN A 73 -4.64 7.64 1.12
CA GLN A 73 -3.63 8.66 1.45
C GLN A 73 -3.52 8.90 2.95
N ALA A 74 -4.67 9.01 3.63
CA ALA A 74 -4.68 9.23 5.07
C ALA A 74 -4.21 7.99 5.86
N ALA A 75 -4.39 6.78 5.31
CA ALA A 75 -3.82 5.56 5.89
C ALA A 75 -2.30 5.52 5.76
N LEU A 76 -1.73 5.94 4.61
CA LEU A 76 -0.27 6.01 4.44
C LEU A 76 0.37 6.92 5.49
N ILE A 77 -0.19 8.10 5.73
CA ILE A 77 0.32 9.04 6.76
C ILE A 77 0.25 8.40 8.15
N GLY A 78 -0.89 7.79 8.49
CA GLY A 78 -1.07 7.17 9.81
C GLY A 78 -0.17 5.94 10.03
N TYR A 79 0.15 5.20 8.98
CA TYR A 79 1.08 4.07 9.07
C TYR A 79 2.54 4.52 9.14
N ASP A 80 2.92 5.58 8.42
CA ASP A 80 4.27 6.16 8.48
C ASP A 80 4.60 6.61 9.92
N GLU A 81 3.70 7.34 10.57
CA GLU A 81 3.81 7.68 11.99
C GLU A 81 3.80 6.43 12.89
N GLY A 82 2.95 5.46 12.54
CA GLY A 82 2.86 4.18 13.25
C GLY A 82 4.13 3.33 13.18
N LEU A 83 5.03 3.55 12.20
CA LEU A 83 6.30 2.84 12.16
C LEU A 83 7.25 3.25 13.29
N GLU A 84 7.03 4.39 13.94
CA GLU A 84 7.87 4.85 15.06
C GLU A 84 7.26 4.53 16.44
N ASP A 85 5.91 4.54 16.56
CA ASP A 85 5.21 4.30 17.83
C ASP A 85 4.03 3.32 17.66
N ASP A 86 4.04 2.26 18.46
CA ASP A 86 2.96 1.26 18.50
C ASP A 86 1.62 1.83 18.94
N ARG A 87 1.60 2.90 19.74
CA ARG A 87 0.36 3.58 20.13
C ARG A 87 -0.25 4.31 18.94
N ALA A 88 0.60 4.98 18.15
CA ALA A 88 0.18 5.62 16.91
C ALA A 88 -0.32 4.57 15.90
N LEU A 89 0.39 3.45 15.76
CA LEU A 89 -0.01 2.33 14.90
C LEU A 89 -1.33 1.70 15.34
N ALA A 90 -1.51 1.43 16.64
CA ALA A 90 -2.76 0.92 17.18
C ALA A 90 -3.94 1.87 16.90
N GLY A 91 -3.72 3.17 17.06
CA GLY A 91 -4.70 4.19 16.71
C GLY A 91 -5.03 4.20 15.21
N ALA A 92 -4.02 4.08 14.35
CA ALA A 92 -4.21 4.01 12.90
C ALA A 92 -4.99 2.74 12.48
N VAL A 93 -4.62 1.58 13.03
CA VAL A 93 -5.32 0.29 12.82
C VAL A 93 -6.77 0.38 13.26
N TRP A 94 -7.05 0.89 14.47
CA TRP A 94 -8.42 1.02 14.96
C TRP A 94 -9.27 1.93 14.06
N ARG A 95 -8.72 3.07 13.63
CA ARG A 95 -9.41 4.00 12.74
C ARG A 95 -9.65 3.43 11.34
N ARG A 96 -8.65 2.75 10.76
CA ARG A 96 -8.66 2.35 9.34
C ARG A 96 -9.14 0.94 9.11
N PHE A 97 -8.62 -0.02 9.86
CA PHE A 97 -8.96 -1.43 9.71
C PHE A 97 -10.33 -1.75 10.33
N TYR A 98 -10.60 -1.16 11.50
CA TYR A 98 -11.81 -1.42 12.27
C TYR A 98 -12.87 -0.32 12.17
N ALA A 99 -12.66 0.69 11.32
CA ALA A 99 -13.57 1.81 11.12
C ALA A 99 -14.01 2.50 12.44
N MET A 100 -13.10 2.60 13.42
CA MET A 100 -13.37 3.15 14.76
C MET A 100 -14.48 2.42 15.52
N SER A 101 -14.73 1.15 15.20
CA SER A 101 -15.81 0.40 15.82
C SER A 101 -15.60 0.33 17.35
N PRO A 102 -16.62 0.67 18.16
CA PRO A 102 -16.53 0.59 19.62
C PRO A 102 -16.59 -0.85 20.13
N THR A 103 -16.93 -1.81 19.27
CA THR A 103 -17.05 -3.24 19.64
C THR A 103 -15.73 -4.00 19.57
N VAL A 104 -14.69 -3.37 19.03
CA VAL A 104 -13.38 -4.01 18.83
C VAL A 104 -12.60 -3.98 20.12
N THR A 105 -12.04 -5.13 20.49
CA THR A 105 -11.24 -5.26 21.70
C THR A 105 -9.80 -4.79 21.48
N ALA A 106 -9.13 -4.39 22.57
CA ALA A 106 -7.71 -4.03 22.52
C ALA A 106 -6.84 -5.18 21.98
N MET A 107 -7.17 -6.43 22.31
CA MET A 107 -6.45 -7.63 21.83
C MET A 107 -6.55 -7.82 20.31
N GLN A 108 -7.70 -7.48 19.72
CA GLN A 108 -7.87 -7.53 18.26
C GLN A 108 -6.98 -6.49 17.56
N VAL A 109 -6.92 -5.27 18.11
CA VAL A 109 -6.03 -4.22 17.60
C VAL A 109 -4.56 -4.63 17.77
N GLU A 110 -4.19 -5.12 18.95
CA GLU A 110 -2.85 -5.60 19.26
C GLU A 110 -2.39 -6.73 18.31
N SER A 111 -3.29 -7.66 17.96
CA SER A 111 -2.98 -8.74 17.03
C SER A 111 -2.55 -8.21 15.66
N ILE A 112 -3.23 -7.17 15.16
CA ILE A 112 -2.90 -6.53 13.88
C ILE A 112 -1.59 -5.71 13.99
N VAL A 113 -1.38 -5.01 15.11
CA VAL A 113 -0.15 -4.26 15.38
C VAL A 113 1.06 -5.22 15.40
N SER A 114 0.97 -6.30 16.18
CA SER A 114 1.99 -7.34 16.28
C SER A 114 2.30 -7.98 14.94
N TYR A 115 1.26 -8.36 14.17
CA TYR A 115 1.41 -8.85 12.81
C TYR A 115 2.13 -7.85 11.91
N THR A 116 1.74 -6.57 11.95
CA THR A 116 2.33 -5.52 11.11
C THR A 116 3.82 -5.36 11.43
N ARG A 117 4.19 -5.32 12.72
CA ARG A 117 5.59 -5.24 13.16
C ARG A 117 6.42 -6.43 12.71
N HIS A 118 5.89 -7.64 12.89
CA HIS A 118 6.61 -8.84 12.46
C HIS A 118 6.76 -8.86 10.94
N GLN A 119 5.71 -8.53 10.18
CA GLN A 119 5.78 -8.46 8.73
C GLN A 119 6.80 -7.43 8.25
N MET A 120 6.85 -6.24 8.86
CA MET A 120 7.85 -5.21 8.54
C MET A 120 9.27 -5.72 8.80
N SER A 121 9.52 -6.39 9.92
CA SER A 121 10.83 -6.97 10.23
C SER A 121 11.28 -8.06 9.23
N VAL A 122 10.33 -8.72 8.56
CA VAL A 122 10.61 -9.68 7.48
C VAL A 122 10.90 -8.93 6.17
N LEU A 123 10.12 -7.90 5.84
CA LEU A 123 10.30 -7.10 4.63
C LEU A 123 11.63 -6.33 4.63
N GLU A 124 12.07 -5.81 5.78
CA GLU A 124 13.35 -5.09 5.93
C GLU A 124 14.58 -5.94 5.62
N LYS A 125 14.45 -7.28 5.68
CA LYS A 125 15.55 -8.22 5.39
C LYS A 125 15.68 -8.50 3.90
N ILE A 126 14.70 -8.12 3.08
CA ILE A 126 14.74 -8.34 1.63
C ILE A 126 15.76 -7.38 1.03
N SER A 127 16.76 -7.93 0.36
CA SER A 127 17.78 -7.12 -0.30
C SER A 127 17.20 -6.36 -1.50
N LYS A 128 17.81 -5.23 -1.86
CA LYS A 128 17.43 -4.49 -3.07
C LYS A 128 17.44 -5.38 -4.31
N ASP A 129 18.50 -6.17 -4.50
CA ASP A 129 18.67 -6.99 -5.71
C ASP A 129 17.60 -8.10 -5.80
N GLU A 130 17.25 -8.71 -4.67
CA GLU A 130 16.14 -9.67 -4.57
C GLU A 130 14.80 -9.00 -4.88
N LEU A 131 14.55 -7.82 -4.33
CA LEU A 131 13.33 -7.07 -4.57
C LEU A 131 13.19 -6.62 -6.04
N MET A 132 14.30 -6.26 -6.70
CA MET A 132 14.30 -5.76 -8.08
C MET A 132 14.20 -6.85 -9.15
N SER A 133 14.77 -8.03 -8.91
CA SER A 133 14.88 -9.09 -9.92
C SER A 133 13.65 -9.99 -9.97
N GLN A 134 13.29 -10.58 -8.83
CA GLN A 134 12.10 -11.42 -8.67
C GLN A 134 11.69 -11.41 -7.19
N PRO A 135 10.83 -10.46 -6.77
CA PRO A 135 10.48 -10.33 -5.36
C PRO A 135 9.71 -11.56 -4.87
N SER A 136 10.33 -12.36 -4.02
CA SER A 136 9.68 -13.47 -3.31
C SER A 136 9.23 -13.01 -1.93
N ILE A 137 8.08 -12.32 -1.87
CA ILE A 137 7.55 -11.84 -0.60
C ILE A 137 6.85 -12.97 0.15
N SER A 138 7.41 -13.35 1.30
CA SER A 138 6.73 -14.24 2.25
C SER A 138 5.81 -13.41 3.15
N TRP A 139 4.51 -13.65 3.01
CA TRP A 139 3.49 -13.05 3.87
C TRP A 139 3.24 -13.95 5.07
N LEU A 140 3.34 -13.38 6.27
CA LEU A 140 3.03 -14.08 7.51
C LEU A 140 1.53 -14.35 7.63
N SER A 141 1.15 -15.30 8.47
CA SER A 141 -0.26 -15.50 8.80
C SER A 141 -0.66 -14.64 9.99
N ILE A 142 -1.81 -13.96 9.89
CA ILE A 142 -2.39 -13.26 11.04
C ILE A 142 -2.71 -14.22 12.18
N SER A 143 -3.02 -15.48 11.87
CA SER A 143 -3.31 -16.52 12.86
C SER A 143 -2.16 -16.74 13.85
N ASP A 144 -0.92 -16.52 13.42
CA ASP A 144 0.28 -16.67 14.25
C ASP A 144 0.43 -15.53 15.27
N HIS A 145 -0.35 -14.45 15.11
CA HIS A 145 -0.30 -13.21 15.90
C HIS A 145 -1.60 -12.95 16.65
N LEU A 146 -2.59 -13.84 16.53
CA LEU A 146 -3.79 -13.76 17.34
C LEU A 146 -3.37 -13.93 18.79
N VAL A 147 -3.75 -12.97 19.63
CA VAL A 147 -3.57 -13.07 21.08
C VAL A 147 -4.58 -14.10 21.61
N THR A 148 -4.34 -15.38 21.34
CA THR A 148 -5.10 -16.54 21.84
C THR A 148 -4.26 -17.39 22.81
N LYS A 149 -3.23 -16.80 23.41
CA LYS A 149 -2.43 -17.45 24.46
C LYS A 149 -2.34 -16.56 25.69
N THR A 150 -3.46 -16.47 26.42
CA THR A 150 -3.37 -16.49 27.87
C THR A 150 -3.72 -17.90 28.30
N THR A 151 -2.69 -18.74 28.41
CA THR A 151 -2.71 -19.91 29.27
C THR A 151 -3.11 -19.41 30.66
N LEU A 152 -4.33 -19.75 31.09
CA LEU A 152 -4.67 -19.81 32.51
C LEU A 152 -4.02 -21.06 33.12
#